data_AF-A0A3D5KY69-F1
#
_entry.id   AF-A0A3D5KY69-F1
#
_cell.length_a   1.000
_cell.length_b   1.000
_cell.length_c   1.000
_cell.angle_alpha   90.00
_cell.angle_beta   90.00
_cell.angle_gamma   90.00
#
_symmetry.space_group_name_H-M   'P 1'
#
loop_
_entity.id
_entity.type
_entity.pdbx_description
1 polymer ?
#
loop_
_entity_poly.entity_id
_entity_poly.type
_entity_poly.pdbx_seq_one_letter_code
_entity_poly.pdbx_strand_id
1 'polypeptide(L)'
;RVEIVFPLEDENVKKKAEHILQVELADTMQASLLKTDGTYEKVDRRGKEKINSQLIFCNEAVAAAKAARQQADSRHFIPEEHHQGLEEQE
;
A
#
# COMPACT_ATOMS: atom_id res chain seq x y z
N ARG A 1 13.09 28.57 -1.11
CA ARG A 1 12.42 27.35 -0.58
C ARG A 1 13.51 26.45 -0.05
N VAL A 2 13.26 25.68 1.01
CA VAL A 2 14.16 24.63 1.47
C VAL A 2 13.43 23.32 1.21
N GLU A 3 13.95 22.52 0.29
CA GLU A 3 13.40 21.20 -0.06
C GLU A 3 14.19 20.12 0.67
N ILE A 4 13.54 19.06 1.14
CA ILE A 4 14.16 17.95 1.86
C ILE A 4 13.78 16.65 1.15
N VAL A 5 14.77 15.83 0.85
CA VAL A 5 14.61 14.51 0.24
C VAL A 5 15.30 13.47 1.09
N PHE A 6 14.68 12.29 1.20
CA PHE A 6 15.22 11.17 1.96
C PHE A 6 15.50 9.97 1.04
N PRO A 7 16.62 9.27 1.22
CA PRO A 7 16.85 8.01 0.55
C PRO A 7 15.88 6.94 1.08
N LEU A 8 15.51 5.99 0.22
CA LEU A 8 14.81 4.77 0.63
C LEU A 8 15.86 3.70 0.92
N GLU A 9 16.25 3.57 2.20
CA GLU A 9 17.30 2.63 2.63
C GLU A 9 16.83 1.17 2.71
N ASP A 10 15.55 0.95 3.07
CA ASP A 10 14.96 -0.39 3.08
C ASP A 10 14.65 -0.85 1.64
N GLU A 11 15.33 -1.91 1.20
CA GLU A 11 15.17 -2.48 -0.14
C GLU A 11 13.72 -2.92 -0.45
N ASN A 12 12.94 -3.34 0.55
CA ASN A 12 11.52 -3.66 0.34
C ASN A 12 10.70 -2.40 0.10
N VAL A 13 11.00 -1.32 0.81
CA VAL A 13 10.35 -0.02 0.58
C VAL A 13 10.69 0.51 -0.80
N LYS A 14 11.96 0.40 -1.21
CA LYS A 14 12.42 0.77 -2.55
C LYS A 14 11.71 -0.02 -3.64
N LYS A 15 11.65 -1.35 -3.53
CA LYS A 15 10.90 -2.21 -4.48
C LYS A 15 9.43 -1.85 -4.55
N LYS A 16 8.80 -1.51 -3.41
CA LYS A 16 7.41 -1.06 -3.38
C LYS A 16 7.24 0.28 -4.12
N ALA A 17 8.15 1.22 -3.93
CA ALA A 17 8.13 2.49 -4.66
C ALA A 17 8.32 2.29 -6.17
N GLU A 18 9.25 1.41 -6.58
CA GLU A 18 9.46 1.03 -7.96
C GLU A 18 8.22 0.37 -8.58
N HIS A 19 7.55 -0.53 -7.85
CA HIS A 19 6.29 -1.14 -8.28
C HIS A 19 5.19 -0.10 -8.51
N ILE A 20 5.00 0.83 -7.56
CA ILE A 20 4.02 1.92 -7.69
C ILE A 20 4.30 2.71 -8.97
N LEU A 21 5.55 3.14 -9.17
CA LEU A 21 5.94 3.90 -10.36
C LEU A 21 5.71 3.11 -11.65
N GLN A 22 6.05 1.83 -11.68
CA GLN A 22 5.84 0.97 -12.85
C GLN A 22 4.35 0.85 -13.21
N VAL A 23 3.48 0.66 -12.21
CA VAL A 23 2.03 0.54 -12.42
C VAL A 23 1.43 1.88 -12.87
N GLU A 24 1.87 3.01 -12.31
CA GLU A 24 1.44 4.34 -12.75
C GLU A 24 1.85 4.63 -14.20
N LEU A 25 3.08 4.29 -14.57
CA LEU A 25 3.57 4.46 -15.95
C LEU A 25 2.90 3.52 -16.95
N ALA A 26 2.41 2.37 -16.49
CA ALA A 26 1.66 1.42 -17.31
C ALA A 26 0.16 1.77 -17.45
N ASP A 27 -0.34 2.78 -16.72
CA ASP A 27 -1.74 3.15 -16.74
C ASP A 27 -2.18 3.56 -18.16
N THR A 28 -3.23 2.91 -18.66
CA THR A 28 -3.79 3.16 -20.00
C THR A 28 -5.20 3.75 -19.94
N MET A 29 -5.76 3.92 -18.74
CA MET A 29 -7.14 4.36 -18.56
C MET A 29 -7.25 5.82 -18.13
N GLN A 30 -6.39 6.24 -17.21
CA GLN A 30 -6.39 7.57 -16.60
C GLN A 30 -5.21 8.41 -17.04
N ALA A 31 -4.08 7.81 -17.42
CA ALA A 31 -2.89 8.55 -17.84
C ALA A 31 -3.14 9.45 -19.06
N SER A 32 -2.46 10.60 -19.05
CA SER A 32 -2.40 11.55 -20.14
C SER A 32 -0.93 11.84 -20.49
N LEU A 33 -0.60 11.85 -21.77
CA LEU A 33 0.73 12.14 -22.29
C LEU A 33 0.86 13.63 -22.57
N LEU A 34 1.86 14.26 -21.96
CA LEU A 34 2.27 15.62 -22.28
C LEU A 34 3.00 15.63 -23.63
N LYS A 35 2.53 16.46 -24.55
CA LYS A 35 3.11 16.66 -25.87
C LYS A 35 4.13 17.79 -25.87
N THR A 36 4.93 17.86 -26.92
CA THR A 36 5.96 18.90 -27.10
C THR A 36 5.37 20.30 -27.22
N ASP A 37 4.10 20.42 -27.60
CA ASP A 37 3.36 21.68 -27.69
C ASP A 37 2.68 22.08 -26.36
N GLY A 38 2.88 21.30 -25.30
CA GLY A 38 2.31 21.53 -23.97
C GLY A 38 0.88 21.01 -23.78
N THR A 39 0.27 20.41 -24.80
CA THR A 39 -1.06 19.80 -24.68
C THR A 39 -1.00 18.41 -24.04
N TYR A 40 -2.12 18.00 -23.42
CA TYR A 40 -2.28 16.66 -22.88
C TYR A 40 -3.23 15.85 -23.75
N GLU A 41 -2.81 14.63 -24.10
CA GLU A 41 -3.66 13.67 -24.79
C GLU A 41 -3.79 12.39 -23.98
N LYS A 42 -4.95 11.72 -24.03
CA LYS A 42 -5.11 10.41 -23.42
C LYS A 42 -4.22 9.38 -24.13
N VAL A 43 -3.72 8.41 -23.36
CA VAL A 43 -2.95 7.29 -23.91
C VAL A 43 -3.79 6.56 -24.97
N ASP A 44 -3.20 6.28 -26.14
CA ASP A 44 -3.84 5.41 -27.13
C ASP A 44 -3.93 3.98 -26.57
N ARG A 45 -5.16 3.45 -26.54
CA ARG A 45 -5.54 2.18 -25.93
C ARG A 45 -5.65 1.04 -26.94
N ARG A 46 -5.55 1.33 -28.25
CA ARG A 46 -5.67 0.29 -29.29
C ARG A 46 -4.57 -0.75 -29.12
N GLY A 47 -4.97 -2.02 -28.99
CA GLY A 47 -4.04 -3.13 -28.79
C GLY A 47 -3.34 -3.16 -27.43
N LYS A 48 -3.68 -2.28 -26.49
CA LYS A 48 -3.11 -2.27 -25.13
C LYS A 48 -4.09 -2.86 -24.11
N GLU A 49 -3.52 -3.45 -23.07
CA GLU A 49 -4.29 -3.84 -21.89
C GLU A 49 -4.91 -2.61 -21.21
N LYS A 50 -6.10 -2.81 -20.61
CA LYS A 50 -6.79 -1.76 -19.84
C LYS A 50 -6.28 -1.77 -18.41
N ILE A 51 -5.34 -0.89 -18.11
CA ILE A 51 -4.69 -0.78 -16.80
C ILE A 51 -5.18 0.51 -16.14
N ASN A 52 -5.71 0.39 -14.92
CA ASN A 52 -6.06 1.50 -14.05
C ASN A 52 -5.27 1.34 -12.74
N SER A 53 -4.22 2.14 -12.62
CA SER A 53 -3.28 2.11 -11.49
C SER A 53 -3.97 2.27 -10.15
N GLN A 54 -4.91 3.22 -10.03
CA GLN A 54 -5.63 3.49 -8.78
C GLN A 54 -6.47 2.30 -8.32
N LEU A 55 -7.16 1.63 -9.25
CA LEU A 55 -7.93 0.42 -8.91
C LEU A 55 -7.02 -0.73 -8.47
N ILE A 56 -5.86 -0.89 -9.12
CA ILE A 56 -4.86 -1.89 -8.73
C ILE A 56 -4.38 -1.63 -7.30
N PHE A 57 -3.99 -0.39 -6.98
CA PHE A 57 -3.51 -0.03 -5.65
C PHE A 57 -4.58 -0.18 -4.57
N CYS A 58 -5.83 0.18 -4.85
CA CYS A 58 -6.94 -0.05 -3.94
C CYS A 58 -7.10 -1.55 -3.61
N ASN A 59 -7.04 -2.42 -4.62
CA ASN A 59 -7.15 -3.87 -4.42
C ASN A 59 -5.97 -4.43 -3.64
N GLU A 60 -4.74 -4.01 -3.95
CA GLU A 60 -3.52 -4.39 -3.22
C GLU A 60 -3.58 -3.97 -1.76
N ALA A 61 -4.01 -2.74 -1.48
CA ALA A 61 -4.15 -2.22 -0.12
C ALA A 61 -5.19 -2.99 0.70
N VAL A 62 -6.35 -3.31 0.10
CA VAL A 62 -7.39 -4.12 0.75
C VAL A 62 -6.87 -5.53 1.06
N ALA A 63 -6.15 -6.15 0.12
CA ALA A 63 -5.55 -7.47 0.33
C ALA A 63 -4.50 -7.45 1.46
N ALA A 64 -3.62 -6.45 1.48
CA ALA A 64 -2.61 -6.29 2.52
C ALA A 64 -3.24 -6.06 3.90
N ALA A 65 -4.29 -5.23 3.98
CA ALA A 65 -5.02 -5.00 5.23
C ALA A 65 -5.69 -6.29 5.76
N LYS A 66 -6.27 -7.09 4.86
CA LYS A 66 -6.86 -8.38 5.22
C LYS A 66 -5.81 -9.36 5.76
N ALA A 67 -4.64 -9.45 5.12
CA ALA A 67 -3.54 -10.31 5.57
C ALA A 67 -3.01 -9.88 6.95
N ALA A 68 -2.82 -8.57 7.16
CA ALA A 68 -2.39 -8.03 8.45
C ALA A 68 -3.41 -8.32 9.58
N ARG A 69 -4.71 -8.21 9.28
CA ARG A 69 -5.77 -8.55 10.24
C ARG A 69 -5.75 -10.03 10.63
N GLN A 70 -5.56 -10.93 9.67
CA GLN A 70 -5.47 -12.37 9.93
C GLN A 70 -4.27 -12.71 10.84
N GLN A 71 -3.14 -12.02 10.68
CA GLN A 71 -1.98 -12.17 11.58
C GLN A 71 -2.22 -11.58 12.97
N ALA A 72 -3.07 -10.55 13.10
CA ALA A 72 -3.40 -9.95 14.38
C ALA A 72 -4.35 -10.83 15.20
N ASP A 73 -5.30 -11.51 14.56
CA ASP A 73 -6.32 -12.35 15.21
C ASP A 73 -5.72 -13.55 15.97
N SER A 74 -4.51 -13.99 15.61
CA SER A 74 -3.81 -15.06 16.33
C SER A 74 -3.24 -14.61 17.69
N ARG A 75 -3.17 -13.30 17.96
CA ARG A 75 -2.70 -12.75 19.25
C ARG A 75 -3.90 -12.51 20.16
N HIS A 76 -4.44 -13.59 20.74
CA HIS A 76 -5.41 -13.48 21.82
C HIS A 76 -4.74 -12.84 23.04
N PHE A 77 -5.15 -11.63 23.40
CA PHE A 77 -4.71 -10.97 24.62
C PHE A 77 -5.49 -11.57 25.80
N ILE A 78 -4.78 -12.24 26.71
CA ILE A 78 -5.33 -12.74 27.97
C ILE A 78 -4.91 -11.73 29.06
N PRO A 79 -5.84 -11.00 29.68
CA PRO A 79 -5.52 -10.12 30.80
C PRO A 79 -4.98 -10.93 31.97
N GLU A 80 -3.93 -10.44 32.64
CA GLU A 80 -3.55 -10.99 33.95
C GLU A 80 -4.61 -10.59 34.98
N GLU A 81 -5.22 -11.59 35.62
CA GLU A 81 -6.08 -11.36 36.77
C GLU A 81 -5.22 -11.35 38.04
N HIS A 82 -5.35 -10.27 38.83
CA HIS A 82 -4.69 -10.15 40.12
C HIS A 82 -5.29 -11.18 41.08
N HIS A 83 -4.60 -12.30 41.30
CA HIS A 83 -4.96 -13.27 42.31
C HIS A 83 -4.84 -12.62 43.69
N GLN A 84 -5.94 -12.09 44.22
CA GLN A 84 -6.05 -11.83 45.65
C GLN A 84 -6.05 -13.19 46.34
N GLY A 85 -4.99 -13.45 47.10
CA GLY A 85 -4.80 -14.69 47.81
C GLY A 85 -6.05 -15.06 48.61
N LEU A 86 -6.56 -16.26 48.37
CA LEU A 86 -7.37 -16.98 49.32
C LEU A 86 -6.51 -17.22 50.56
N GLU A 87 -6.54 -16.29 51.51
CA GLU A 87 -6.24 -16.62 52.90
C GLU A 87 -7.48 -17.32 53.48
N GLU A 88 -7.61 -18.61 53.15
CA GLU A 88 -8.27 -19.55 54.05
C GLU A 88 -7.22 -19.97 55.09
N GLN A 89 -7.27 -19.38 56.29
CA GLN A 89 -6.72 -20.00 57.49
C GLN A 89 -7.69 -19.83 58.67
N GLU A 90 -8.17 -21.00 59.11
CA GLU A 90 -8.81 -21.41 60.38
C GLU A 90 -10.18 -20.85 60.79
#